data_AF-A0A7S2ZPU7-F1
#
_entry.id   AF-A0A7S2ZPU7-F1
#
_cell.length_a   1.000
_cell.length_b   1.000
_cell.length_c   1.000
_cell.angle_alpha   90.00
_cell.angle_beta   90.00
_cell.angle_gamma   90.00
#
_symmetry.space_group_name_H-M   'P 1'
#
loop_
_entity.id
_entity.type
_entity.pdbx_description
1 polymer ?
#
loop_
_entity_poly.entity_id
_entity_poly.type
_entity_poly.pdbx_seq_one_letter_code
_entity_poly.pdbx_strand_id
1 'polypeptide(L)'
;MMHMSSAMDEIHEGKFGFVINNYLSLTPMDNRWTNDWSEFLARRMSLLLRSLFEPKVYARAPFKKDESSELINLTEKLIGSLKDRFADVPVKPSLLHGDLWIGNAGFTKDKAVVYDPACFFGHSEMDLAIMELFGGFTDKFYNAYHSRIPKAEGFEERSKIYKVYHYLNQLNLFGNEQVKVEVIKLLRELVES
;
A
#
# COMPACT_ATOMS: atom_id res chain seq x y z
N MET A 1 6.61 13.88 13.67
CA MET A 1 5.89 13.44 12.45
C MET A 1 5.98 11.93 12.42
N MET A 2 4.87 11.21 12.26
CA MET A 2 4.78 9.75 12.45
C MET A 2 5.89 8.97 11.71
N HIS A 3 6.11 9.27 10.43
CA HIS A 3 7.10 8.59 9.59
C HIS A 3 8.57 8.90 9.94
N MET A 4 8.85 9.86 10.83
CA MET A 4 10.21 10.21 11.26
C MET A 4 10.48 9.85 12.73
N SER A 5 9.51 9.22 13.39
CA SER A 5 9.62 8.94 14.82
C SER A 5 10.56 7.77 15.06
N SER A 6 11.67 8.02 15.77
CA SER A 6 12.60 6.97 16.20
C SER A 6 12.17 6.24 17.49
N ALA A 7 11.02 6.62 18.06
CA ALA A 7 10.52 6.06 19.32
C ALA A 7 10.21 4.54 19.25
N MET A 8 10.22 3.95 18.05
CA MET A 8 9.86 2.56 17.81
C MET A 8 10.99 1.75 17.15
N ASP A 9 12.21 2.31 17.09
CA ASP A 9 13.35 1.68 16.41
C ASP A 9 13.72 0.31 17.01
N GLU A 10 13.61 0.20 18.34
CA GLU A 10 13.84 -1.05 19.08
C GLU A 10 12.81 -2.14 18.78
N ILE A 11 11.60 -1.77 18.33
CA ILE A 11 10.54 -2.74 18.01
C ILE A 11 10.80 -3.40 16.66
N HIS A 12 11.19 -2.59 15.67
CA HIS A 12 11.35 -3.09 14.32
C HIS A 12 12.77 -3.57 14.03
N GLU A 13 13.80 -3.13 14.76
CA GLU A 13 15.20 -3.57 14.59
C GLU A 13 15.69 -3.50 13.12
N GLY A 14 15.26 -2.48 12.38
CA GLY A 14 15.55 -2.33 10.94
C GLY A 14 14.72 -3.22 9.99
N LYS A 15 13.73 -3.97 10.49
CA LYS A 15 12.85 -4.87 9.72
C LYS A 15 11.51 -4.24 9.36
N PHE A 16 10.84 -4.81 8.36
CA PHE A 16 9.48 -4.47 7.94
C PHE A 16 8.50 -5.52 8.46
N GLY A 17 7.33 -5.06 8.92
CA GLY A 17 6.33 -5.94 9.54
C GLY A 17 5.65 -5.28 10.72
N PHE A 18 5.02 -6.09 11.56
CA PHE A 18 4.40 -5.60 12.79
C PHE A 18 4.33 -6.71 13.83
N VAL A 19 4.14 -6.31 15.09
CA VAL A 19 4.12 -7.23 16.24
C VAL A 19 2.99 -8.26 16.18
N ILE A 20 1.89 -7.94 15.48
CA ILE A 20 0.74 -8.82 15.26
C ILE A 20 0.23 -8.68 13.82
N ASN A 21 -0.38 -9.73 13.28
CA ASN A 21 -1.23 -9.59 12.11
C ASN A 21 -2.49 -8.81 12.49
N ASN A 22 -2.87 -7.86 11.64
CA ASN A 22 -4.08 -7.06 11.78
C ASN A 22 -4.85 -7.08 10.44
N TYR A 23 -5.73 -6.11 10.24
CA TYR A 23 -6.59 -6.04 9.07
C TYR A 23 -6.53 -4.65 8.45
N LEU A 24 -6.59 -4.60 7.12
CA LEU A 24 -6.93 -3.40 6.36
C LEU A 24 -8.41 -3.53 5.98
N SER A 25 -9.29 -2.85 6.72
CA SER A 25 -10.73 -3.11 6.70
C SER A 25 -11.04 -4.59 7.01
N LEU A 26 -11.57 -5.35 6.06
CA LEU A 26 -11.89 -6.79 6.20
C LEU A 26 -10.81 -7.72 5.64
N THR A 27 -9.68 -7.17 5.17
CA THR A 27 -8.62 -7.94 4.52
C THR A 27 -7.50 -8.24 5.52
N PRO A 28 -7.20 -9.52 5.81
CA PRO A 28 -6.08 -9.88 6.69
C PRO A 28 -4.75 -9.38 6.13
N MET A 29 -3.92 -8.82 7.00
CA MET A 29 -2.58 -8.35 6.66
C MET A 29 -1.52 -9.30 7.20
N ASP A 30 -0.69 -9.83 6.30
CA ASP A 30 0.51 -10.56 6.69
C ASP A 30 1.60 -9.57 7.13
N ASN A 31 1.79 -9.46 8.45
CA ASN A 31 2.75 -8.59 9.12
C ASN A 31 4.05 -9.31 9.52
N ARG A 32 4.28 -10.55 9.06
CA ARG A 32 5.50 -11.28 9.39
C ARG A 32 6.75 -10.47 9.04
N TRP A 33 7.69 -10.42 9.98
CA TRP A 33 8.91 -9.64 9.82
C TRP A 33 9.76 -10.12 8.64
N THR A 34 10.36 -9.17 7.90
CA THR A 34 11.45 -9.42 6.94
C THR A 34 12.40 -8.22 6.90
N ASN A 35 13.63 -8.44 6.47
CA ASN A 35 14.63 -7.38 6.29
C ASN A 35 14.53 -6.71 4.90
N ASP A 36 13.69 -7.23 4.00
CA ASP A 36 13.58 -6.77 2.61
C ASP A 36 12.17 -6.22 2.34
N TRP A 37 12.09 -4.94 1.98
CA TRP A 37 10.82 -4.27 1.72
C TRP A 37 10.10 -4.82 0.49
N SER A 38 10.84 -5.12 -0.57
CA SER A 38 10.28 -5.66 -1.80
C SER A 38 9.71 -7.05 -1.58
N GLU A 39 10.38 -7.89 -0.78
CA GLU A 39 9.85 -9.19 -0.34
C GLU A 39 8.54 -9.01 0.46
N PHE A 40 8.52 -8.07 1.41
CA PHE A 40 7.34 -7.78 2.22
C PHE A 40 6.14 -7.38 1.35
N LEU A 41 6.36 -6.44 0.43
CA LEU A 41 5.32 -5.94 -0.47
C LEU A 41 4.86 -7.01 -1.47
N ALA A 42 5.80 -7.74 -2.09
CA ALA A 42 5.53 -8.83 -3.02
C ALA A 42 4.62 -9.89 -2.38
N ARG A 43 4.96 -10.30 -1.16
CA ARG A 43 4.18 -11.29 -0.41
C ARG A 43 2.74 -10.84 -0.19
N ARG A 44 2.53 -9.58 0.21
CA ARG A 44 1.17 -9.07 0.42
C ARG A 44 0.39 -8.91 -0.88
N MET A 45 1.01 -8.37 -1.94
CA MET A 45 0.35 -8.25 -3.23
C MET A 45 -0.05 -9.62 -3.79
N SER A 46 0.79 -10.64 -3.58
CA SER A 46 0.50 -12.02 -3.98
C SER A 46 -0.71 -12.60 -3.24
N LEU A 47 -0.82 -12.31 -1.93
CA LEU A 47 -1.98 -12.69 -1.13
C LEU A 47 -3.25 -11.96 -1.60
N LEU A 48 -3.18 -10.65 -1.82
CA LEU A 48 -4.31 -9.88 -2.33
C LEU A 48 -4.77 -10.39 -3.70
N LEU A 49 -3.84 -10.65 -4.62
CA LEU A 49 -4.14 -11.20 -5.95
C LEU A 49 -4.84 -12.55 -5.84
N ARG A 50 -4.33 -13.46 -5.00
CA ARG A 50 -4.94 -14.77 -4.76
C ARG A 50 -6.37 -14.65 -4.21
N SER A 51 -6.57 -13.77 -3.23
CA SER A 51 -7.87 -13.57 -2.56
C SER A 51 -8.95 -12.99 -3.46
N LEU A 52 -8.61 -12.44 -4.64
CA LEU A 52 -9.60 -12.02 -5.65
C LEU A 52 -10.41 -13.18 -6.22
N PHE A 53 -9.89 -14.40 -6.13
CA PHE A 53 -10.45 -15.60 -6.76
C PHE A 53 -10.90 -16.65 -5.74
N GLU A 54 -10.77 -16.35 -4.45
CA GLU A 54 -11.16 -17.24 -3.36
C GLU A 54 -12.45 -16.74 -2.68
N PRO A 55 -13.37 -17.63 -2.30
CA PRO A 55 -14.52 -17.25 -1.51
C PRO A 55 -14.07 -16.76 -0.12
N LYS A 56 -14.73 -15.70 0.36
CA LYS A 56 -14.52 -15.14 1.70
C LYS A 56 -15.59 -15.68 2.64
N VAL A 57 -15.33 -15.64 3.94
CA VAL A 57 -16.32 -16.07 4.96
C VAL A 57 -17.65 -15.31 4.82
N TYR A 58 -17.58 -14.06 4.36
CA TYR A 58 -18.73 -13.15 4.24
C TYR A 58 -19.18 -12.90 2.79
N ALA A 59 -18.50 -13.43 1.78
CA ALA A 59 -18.80 -13.12 0.38
C ALA A 59 -18.27 -14.18 -0.60
N ARG A 60 -18.82 -14.23 -1.81
CA ARG A 60 -18.24 -15.02 -2.91
C ARG A 60 -16.89 -14.43 -3.35
N ALA A 61 -16.13 -15.18 -4.15
CA ALA A 61 -14.94 -14.65 -4.81
C ALA A 61 -15.33 -13.41 -5.63
N PRO A 62 -14.59 -12.28 -5.51
CA PRO A 62 -14.89 -11.06 -6.25
C PRO A 62 -14.89 -11.24 -7.76
N PHE A 63 -13.97 -12.06 -8.29
CA PHE A 63 -13.81 -12.28 -9.72
C PHE A 63 -13.60 -13.76 -10.03
N LYS A 64 -13.79 -14.12 -11.30
CA LYS A 64 -13.35 -15.42 -11.81
C LYS A 64 -11.97 -15.33 -12.45
N LYS A 65 -11.19 -16.40 -12.31
CA LYS A 65 -9.79 -16.45 -12.75
C LYS A 65 -9.65 -16.43 -14.28
N ASP A 66 -10.51 -17.15 -14.98
CA ASP A 66 -10.58 -17.22 -16.45
C ASP A 66 -10.88 -15.85 -17.09
N GLU A 67 -11.75 -15.06 -16.45
CA GLU A 67 -12.14 -13.71 -16.86
C GLU A 67 -11.15 -12.61 -16.40
N SER A 68 -10.03 -12.97 -15.77
CA SER A 68 -9.08 -12.02 -15.15
C SER A 68 -7.62 -12.27 -15.52
N SER A 69 -7.37 -13.01 -16.61
CA SER A 69 -6.02 -13.40 -17.05
C SER A 69 -5.07 -12.22 -17.22
N GLU A 70 -5.54 -11.09 -17.75
CA GLU A 70 -4.70 -9.89 -17.92
C GLU A 70 -4.29 -9.28 -16.58
N LEU A 71 -5.23 -9.07 -15.66
CA LEU A 71 -4.96 -8.55 -14.31
C LEU A 71 -3.93 -9.43 -13.60
N ILE A 72 -4.10 -10.75 -13.68
CA ILE A 72 -3.19 -11.73 -13.08
C ILE A 72 -1.79 -11.58 -13.65
N ASN A 73 -1.65 -11.68 -14.97
CA ASN A 73 -0.36 -11.65 -15.65
C ASN A 73 0.41 -10.34 -15.38
N LEU A 74 -0.27 -9.20 -15.44
CA LEU A 74 0.37 -7.91 -15.19
C LEU A 74 0.74 -7.74 -13.71
N THR A 75 -0.11 -8.17 -12.78
CA THR A 75 0.20 -8.11 -11.34
C THR A 75 1.39 -9.02 -11.00
N GLU A 76 1.46 -10.23 -11.54
CA GLU A 76 2.59 -11.15 -11.33
C GLU A 76 3.89 -10.59 -11.91
N LYS A 77 3.86 -9.97 -13.11
CA LYS A 77 5.02 -9.27 -13.68
C LYS A 77 5.48 -8.12 -12.79
N LEU A 78 4.54 -7.30 -12.30
CA LEU A 78 4.88 -6.22 -11.37
C LEU A 78 5.56 -6.80 -10.12
N ILE A 79 4.94 -7.79 -9.46
CA ILE A 79 5.48 -8.47 -8.26
C ILE A 79 6.89 -9.00 -8.52
N GLY A 80 7.12 -9.66 -9.67
CA GLY A 80 8.42 -10.19 -10.05
C GLY A 80 9.51 -9.13 -10.25
N SER A 81 9.12 -7.89 -10.57
CA SER A 81 10.04 -6.76 -10.78
C SER A 81 10.26 -5.88 -9.54
N LEU A 82 9.56 -6.14 -8.42
CA LEU A 82 9.65 -5.28 -7.22
C LEU A 82 11.06 -5.24 -6.62
N LYS A 83 11.87 -6.30 -6.77
CA LYS A 83 13.24 -6.26 -6.26
C LYS A 83 14.07 -5.19 -6.99
N ASP A 84 13.97 -5.15 -8.32
CA ASP A 84 14.74 -4.22 -9.14
C ASP A 84 14.24 -2.78 -8.97
N ARG A 85 12.91 -2.57 -8.89
CA ARG A 85 12.30 -1.24 -8.73
C ARG A 85 12.60 -0.53 -7.40
N PHE A 86 13.15 -1.26 -6.43
CA PHE A 86 13.54 -0.73 -5.12
C PHE A 86 15.04 -0.89 -4.84
N ALA A 87 15.84 -1.42 -5.78
CA ALA A 87 17.24 -1.71 -5.58
C ALA A 87 18.07 -0.45 -5.24
N ASP A 88 17.74 0.68 -5.86
CA ASP A 88 18.50 1.93 -5.73
C ASP A 88 17.94 2.88 -4.67
N VAL A 89 16.94 2.46 -3.90
CA VAL A 89 16.33 3.30 -2.85
C VAL A 89 16.47 2.66 -1.48
N PRO A 90 17.20 3.31 -0.54
CA PRO A 90 17.30 2.81 0.83
C PRO A 90 15.97 3.02 1.55
N VAL A 91 15.09 2.03 1.48
CA VAL A 91 13.83 2.02 2.23
C VAL A 91 14.14 1.79 3.71
N LYS A 92 13.68 2.70 4.57
CA LYS A 92 13.77 2.56 6.02
C LYS A 92 12.40 2.23 6.60
N PRO A 93 12.30 1.32 7.57
CA PRO A 93 11.03 1.05 8.25
C PRO A 93 10.54 2.32 8.93
N SER A 94 9.31 2.70 8.63
CA SER A 94 8.59 3.81 9.25
C SER A 94 7.27 3.28 9.76
N LEU A 95 6.83 3.71 10.95
CA LEU A 95 5.48 3.40 11.40
C LEU A 95 4.47 4.04 10.45
N LEU A 96 3.67 3.23 9.77
CA LEU A 96 2.60 3.67 8.87
C LEU A 96 1.26 3.60 9.58
N HIS A 97 0.36 4.49 9.20
CA HIS A 97 -1.06 4.36 9.52
C HIS A 97 -1.66 3.19 8.75
N GLY A 98 -1.25 2.98 7.49
CA GLY A 98 -1.63 1.84 6.64
C GLY A 98 -2.98 1.99 5.92
N ASP A 99 -3.84 2.90 6.40
CA ASP A 99 -5.12 3.26 5.78
C ASP A 99 -5.37 4.78 5.83
N LEU A 100 -4.36 5.60 5.54
CA LEU A 100 -4.44 7.06 5.72
C LEU A 100 -5.10 7.75 4.53
N TRP A 101 -6.43 7.75 4.46
CA TRP A 101 -7.17 8.54 3.47
C TRP A 101 -8.02 9.60 4.16
N ILE A 102 -8.64 10.50 3.39
CA ILE A 102 -9.40 11.63 3.96
C ILE A 102 -10.54 11.18 4.90
N GLY A 103 -11.12 10.00 4.67
CA GLY A 103 -12.13 9.42 5.55
C GLY A 103 -11.62 9.08 6.95
N ASN A 104 -10.31 8.82 7.09
CA ASN A 104 -9.61 8.44 8.31
C ASN A 104 -8.80 9.59 8.94
N ALA A 105 -9.06 10.82 8.50
CA ALA A 105 -8.39 12.02 8.99
C ALA A 105 -9.41 13.10 9.37
N GLY A 106 -9.13 13.81 10.45
CA GLY A 106 -9.98 14.89 10.92
C GLY A 106 -9.22 15.94 11.72
N PHE A 107 -9.97 16.90 12.26
CA PHE A 107 -9.43 17.96 13.10
C PHE A 107 -10.23 18.03 14.40
N THR A 108 -9.51 18.07 15.51
CA THR A 108 -10.03 18.60 16.77
C THR A 108 -9.84 20.12 16.77
N LYS A 109 -10.28 20.78 17.84
CA LYS A 109 -10.09 22.23 18.01
C LYS A 109 -8.62 22.67 17.85
N ASP A 110 -7.68 21.84 18.34
CA ASP A 110 -6.28 22.23 18.50
C ASP A 110 -5.31 21.48 17.59
N LYS A 111 -5.72 20.34 17.00
CA LYS A 111 -4.81 19.48 16.22
C LYS A 111 -5.52 18.59 15.21
N ALA A 112 -4.78 18.20 14.18
CA ALA A 112 -5.14 17.10 13.30
C ALA A 112 -5.15 15.76 14.09
N VAL A 113 -6.07 14.88 13.73
CA VAL A 113 -6.21 13.52 14.27
C VAL A 113 -6.41 12.55 13.12
N VAL A 114 -5.93 11.32 13.32
CA VAL A 114 -6.13 10.19 12.40
C VAL A 114 -6.70 9.03 13.19
N TYR A 115 -7.51 8.19 12.55
CA TYR A 115 -8.23 7.09 13.19
C TYR A 115 -8.39 5.90 12.23
N ASP A 116 -8.83 4.75 12.76
CA ASP A 116 -8.96 3.47 12.05
C ASP A 116 -7.67 2.99 11.36
N PRO A 117 -6.56 2.85 12.11
CA PRO A 117 -5.29 2.47 11.52
C PRO A 117 -5.21 0.97 11.19
N ALA A 118 -4.44 0.68 10.14
CA ALA A 118 -3.98 -0.64 9.75
C ALA A 118 -2.44 -0.70 9.89
N CYS A 119 -1.94 -0.40 11.10
CA CYS A 119 -0.51 -0.12 11.34
C CYS A 119 0.44 -1.26 10.96
N PHE A 120 1.60 -0.88 10.43
CA PHE A 120 2.80 -1.72 10.31
C PHE A 120 4.04 -0.83 10.06
N PHE A 121 5.23 -1.41 10.20
CA PHE A 121 6.48 -0.78 9.81
C PHE A 121 6.76 -1.05 8.33
N GLY A 122 6.78 0.01 7.53
CA GLY A 122 6.90 -0.07 6.07
C GLY A 122 7.53 1.18 5.46
N HIS A 123 7.49 1.29 4.13
CA HIS A 123 7.97 2.48 3.45
C HIS A 123 6.97 3.65 3.58
N SER A 124 7.45 4.82 4.05
CA SER A 124 6.62 6.01 4.28
C SER A 124 5.80 6.50 3.08
N GLU A 125 6.27 6.23 1.86
CA GLU A 125 5.59 6.63 0.62
C GLU A 125 4.26 5.89 0.43
N MET A 126 4.05 4.75 1.09
CA MET A 126 2.83 3.97 0.96
C MET A 126 1.60 4.69 1.54
N ASP A 127 1.75 5.37 2.68
CA ASP A 127 0.66 6.21 3.24
C ASP A 127 0.34 7.38 2.29
N LEU A 128 1.35 7.97 1.63
CA LEU A 128 1.10 9.05 0.66
C LEU A 128 0.29 8.58 -0.56
N ALA A 129 0.54 7.35 -1.01
CA ALA A 129 -0.13 6.80 -2.19
C ALA A 129 -1.64 6.63 -1.99
N ILE A 130 -2.07 6.15 -0.81
CA ILE A 130 -3.51 6.05 -0.49
C ILE A 130 -4.15 7.42 -0.26
N MET A 131 -3.42 8.38 0.31
CA MET A 131 -3.88 9.78 0.42
C MET A 131 -4.14 10.40 -0.95
N GLU A 132 -3.23 10.19 -1.91
CA GLU A 132 -3.41 10.65 -3.29
C GLU A 132 -4.55 9.93 -4.01
N LEU A 133 -4.74 8.63 -3.73
CA LEU A 133 -5.73 7.79 -4.40
C LEU A 133 -7.17 8.27 -4.17
N PHE A 134 -7.49 8.67 -2.94
CA PHE A 134 -8.83 9.12 -2.56
C PHE A 134 -8.94 10.65 -2.43
N GLY A 135 -7.83 11.37 -2.61
CA GLY A 135 -7.76 12.82 -2.53
C GLY A 135 -8.10 13.38 -1.14
N GLY A 136 -8.49 14.65 -1.12
CA GLY A 136 -8.87 15.38 0.11
C GLY A 136 -7.72 16.06 0.83
N PHE A 137 -6.47 15.72 0.52
CA PHE A 137 -5.28 16.44 0.99
C PHE A 137 -4.85 17.49 -0.05
N THR A 138 -4.46 18.67 0.42
CA THR A 138 -4.06 19.79 -0.44
C THR A 138 -2.56 19.82 -0.67
N ASP A 139 -2.10 20.53 -1.70
CA ASP A 139 -0.66 20.74 -1.97
C ASP A 139 0.11 21.29 -0.76
N LYS A 140 -0.57 22.04 0.13
CA LYS A 140 0.04 22.51 1.38
C LYS A 140 0.51 21.35 2.26
N PHE A 141 -0.26 20.25 2.32
CA PHE A 141 0.15 19.05 3.04
C PHE A 141 1.38 18.43 2.39
N TYR A 142 1.33 18.16 1.08
CA TYR A 142 2.43 17.48 0.37
C TYR A 142 3.71 18.31 0.39
N ASN A 143 3.63 19.63 0.21
CA ASN A 143 4.77 20.53 0.32
C ASN A 143 5.37 20.52 1.74
N ALA A 144 4.54 20.54 2.79
CA ALA A 144 5.00 20.45 4.16
C ALA A 144 5.64 19.08 4.47
N TYR A 145 5.06 17.99 3.95
CA TYR A 145 5.62 16.64 4.07
C TYR A 145 6.99 16.57 3.40
N HIS A 146 7.08 16.98 2.13
CA HIS A 146 8.31 16.87 1.35
C HIS A 146 9.40 17.87 1.74
N SER A 147 9.05 18.94 2.47
CA SER A 147 10.05 19.79 3.14
C SER A 147 10.83 19.04 4.24
N ARG A 148 10.29 17.92 4.75
CA ARG A 148 10.89 17.09 5.81
C ARG A 148 11.41 15.76 5.29
N ILE A 149 10.66 15.12 4.38
CA ILE A 149 11.04 13.88 3.71
C ILE A 149 11.01 14.14 2.19
N PRO A 150 12.13 14.60 1.60
CA PRO A 150 12.21 14.87 0.16
C PRO A 150 11.84 13.65 -0.67
N LYS A 151 11.21 13.87 -1.82
CA LYS A 151 10.96 12.80 -2.79
C LYS A 151 12.30 12.21 -3.25
N ALA A 152 12.47 10.91 -3.09
CA ALA A 152 13.59 10.20 -3.70
C ALA A 152 13.32 9.99 -5.20
N GLU A 153 14.38 9.75 -5.98
CA GLU A 153 14.26 9.34 -7.37
C GLU A 153 13.33 8.12 -7.48
N GLY A 154 12.49 8.07 -8.53
CA GLY A 154 11.48 7.02 -8.70
C GLY A 154 10.24 7.14 -7.81
N PHE A 155 10.06 8.22 -7.04
CA PHE A 155 8.90 8.42 -6.16
C PHE A 155 7.55 8.26 -6.90
N GLU A 156 7.42 8.88 -8.07
CA GLU A 156 6.16 8.85 -8.82
C GLU A 156 5.81 7.44 -9.31
N GLU A 157 6.81 6.66 -9.72
CA GLU A 157 6.64 5.26 -10.09
C GLU A 157 6.23 4.41 -8.87
N ARG A 158 6.91 4.58 -7.74
CA ARG A 158 6.56 3.87 -6.49
C ARG A 158 5.17 4.24 -5.98
N SER A 159 4.75 5.50 -6.11
CA SER A 159 3.37 5.92 -5.81
C SER A 159 2.37 5.09 -6.61
N LYS A 160 2.60 4.86 -7.91
CA LYS A 160 1.76 3.98 -8.73
C LYS A 160 1.76 2.53 -8.22
N ILE A 161 2.92 1.98 -7.85
CA ILE A 161 3.02 0.62 -7.28
C ILE A 161 2.18 0.49 -6.00
N TYR A 162 2.27 1.45 -5.09
CA TYR A 162 1.47 1.46 -3.88
C TYR A 162 -0.02 1.64 -4.15
N LYS A 163 -0.40 2.44 -5.14
CA LYS A 163 -1.80 2.54 -5.59
C LYS A 163 -2.33 1.21 -6.10
N VAL A 164 -1.53 0.43 -6.84
CA VAL A 164 -1.90 -0.95 -7.23
C VAL A 164 -2.19 -1.80 -6.01
N TYR A 165 -1.35 -1.77 -4.97
CA TYR A 165 -1.62 -2.49 -3.71
C TYR A 165 -2.99 -2.11 -3.11
N HIS A 166 -3.26 -0.81 -2.97
CA HIS A 166 -4.52 -0.34 -2.39
C HIS A 166 -5.73 -0.67 -3.28
N TYR A 167 -5.59 -0.62 -4.59
CA TYR A 167 -6.64 -1.05 -5.49
C TYR A 167 -6.90 -2.56 -5.44
N LEU A 168 -5.87 -3.41 -5.36
CA LEU A 168 -6.07 -4.85 -5.16
C LEU A 168 -6.85 -5.14 -3.86
N ASN A 169 -6.63 -4.34 -2.82
CA ASN A 169 -7.44 -4.40 -1.61
C ASN A 169 -8.89 -3.94 -1.86
N GLN A 170 -9.13 -2.82 -2.55
CA GLN A 170 -10.49 -2.38 -2.90
C GLN A 170 -11.24 -3.42 -3.74
N LEU A 171 -10.57 -4.04 -4.71
CA LEU A 171 -11.11 -5.13 -5.51
C LEU A 171 -11.52 -6.33 -4.64
N ASN A 172 -10.73 -6.63 -3.60
CA ASN A 172 -11.08 -7.67 -2.64
C ASN A 172 -12.33 -7.34 -1.82
N LEU A 173 -12.50 -6.08 -1.43
CA LEU A 173 -13.62 -5.63 -0.60
C LEU A 173 -14.92 -5.47 -1.40
N PHE A 174 -14.83 -4.94 -2.63
CA PHE A 174 -15.99 -4.45 -3.36
C PHE A 174 -16.26 -5.13 -4.70
N GLY A 175 -15.29 -5.87 -5.27
CA GLY A 175 -15.45 -6.53 -6.57
C GLY A 175 -15.82 -5.58 -7.70
N ASN A 176 -15.39 -4.31 -7.63
CA ASN A 176 -15.81 -3.27 -8.56
C ASN A 176 -15.08 -3.38 -9.91
N GLU A 177 -15.83 -3.62 -10.99
CA GLU A 177 -15.31 -3.77 -12.35
C GLU A 177 -14.67 -2.48 -12.90
N GLN A 178 -15.20 -1.30 -12.58
CA GLN A 178 -14.57 -0.04 -12.99
C GLN A 178 -13.20 0.15 -12.32
N VAL A 179 -13.08 -0.19 -11.03
CA VAL A 179 -11.77 -0.19 -10.35
C VAL A 179 -10.83 -1.18 -11.03
N LYS A 180 -11.30 -2.37 -11.43
CA LYS A 180 -10.48 -3.39 -12.11
C LYS A 180 -9.88 -2.84 -13.41
N VAL A 181 -10.66 -2.09 -14.19
CA VAL A 181 -10.17 -1.42 -15.41
C VAL A 181 -9.05 -0.43 -15.09
N GLU A 182 -9.20 0.39 -14.05
CA GLU A 182 -8.16 1.36 -13.63
C GLU A 182 -6.90 0.67 -13.14
N VAL A 183 -7.01 -0.44 -12.39
CA VAL A 183 -5.83 -1.23 -11.97
C VAL A 183 -5.08 -1.76 -13.17
N ILE A 184 -5.78 -2.34 -14.16
CA ILE A 184 -5.17 -2.88 -15.37
C ILE A 184 -4.45 -1.78 -16.15
N LYS A 185 -5.05 -0.60 -16.29
CA LYS A 185 -4.43 0.55 -16.94
C LYS A 185 -3.13 0.95 -16.24
N LEU A 186 -3.17 1.10 -14.91
CA LEU A 186 -2.01 1.47 -14.11
C LEU A 186 -0.90 0.41 -14.17
N LEU A 187 -1.29 -0.87 -14.17
CA LEU A 187 -0.38 -2.00 -14.32
C LEU A 187 0.30 -2.02 -15.68
N ARG A 188 -0.41 -1.72 -16.78
CA ARG A 188 0.20 -1.59 -18.12
C ARG A 188 1.25 -0.50 -18.13
N GLU A 189 0.95 0.68 -17.57
CA GLU A 189 1.93 1.77 -17.46
C GLU A 189 3.20 1.34 -16.70
N LEU A 190 3.05 0.54 -15.64
CA LEU A 190 4.19 0.08 -14.83
C LEU A 190 5.00 -1.02 -15.52
N VAL A 191 4.35 -1.96 -16.19
CA VAL A 191 5.00 -3.17 -16.72
C VAL A 191 5.51 -3.02 -18.15
N GLU A 192 4.95 -2.08 -18.91
CA GLU A 192 5.30 -1.81 -20.30
C GLU A 192 6.24 -0.60 -20.48
N SER A 193 6.60 0.09 -19.37
CA SER A 193 7.66 1.11 -19.34
C SER A 193 9.05 0.48 -19.17
#